data_AF-A0A957AB85-F1
#
_entry.id   AF-A0A957AB85-F1
#
_cell.length_a   1.000
_cell.length_b   1.000
_cell.length_c   1.000
_cell.angle_alpha   90.00
_cell.angle_beta   90.00
_cell.angle_gamma   90.00
#
_symmetry.space_group_name_H-M   'P 1'
#
loop_
_entity.id
_entity.type
_entity.pdbx_description
1 polymer ?
#
loop_
_entity_poly.entity_id
_entity_poly.type
_entity_poly.pdbx_seq_one_letter_code
_entity_poly.pdbx_strand_id
1 'polypeptide(L)'
;HVRNLDDDQIRAIAGQGGTIGINFANGFLDPSMAMDSDPSLETVVAHFAHIVDLVGDEHVSFGTDFDGATIPTVVKDAAGLPVVARALKAKGYGDVAMERICNGNFLRVLESVCG
;
A
#
# COMPACT_ATOMS: atom_id res chain seq x y z
N HIS A 1 -12.64 4.47 4.97
CA HIS A 1 -12.49 5.35 6.16
C HIS A 1 -12.32 6.80 5.70
N VAL A 2 -12.71 7.82 6.49
CA VAL A 2 -12.56 9.26 6.11
C VAL A 2 -11.10 9.70 5.88
N ARG A 3 -10.14 8.86 6.30
CA ARG A 3 -8.72 9.08 6.11
C ARG A 3 -8.17 8.53 4.80
N ASN A 4 -8.93 7.66 4.13
CA ASN A 4 -8.57 7.13 2.83
C ASN A 4 -8.92 8.13 1.72
N LEU A 5 -8.36 7.87 0.55
CA LEU A 5 -8.64 8.61 -0.66
C LEU A 5 -9.84 7.98 -1.39
N ASP A 6 -10.67 8.81 -2.02
CA ASP A 6 -11.62 8.32 -3.01
C ASP A 6 -10.91 8.02 -4.35
N ASP A 7 -11.60 7.32 -5.25
CA ASP A 7 -11.01 6.89 -6.53
C ASP A 7 -10.56 8.06 -7.41
N ASP A 8 -11.25 9.21 -7.35
CA ASP A 8 -10.90 10.38 -8.15
C ASP A 8 -9.64 11.07 -7.60
N GLN A 9 -9.47 11.10 -6.29
CA GLN A 9 -8.23 11.54 -5.64
C GLN A 9 -7.06 10.61 -5.98
N ILE A 10 -7.27 9.29 -5.97
CA ILE A 10 -6.24 8.32 -6.34
C ILE A 10 -5.80 8.55 -7.81
N ARG A 11 -6.76 8.67 -8.73
CA ARG A 11 -6.48 8.97 -10.15
C ARG A 11 -5.78 10.32 -10.33
N ALA A 12 -6.18 11.34 -9.57
CA ALA A 12 -5.56 12.66 -9.64
C ALA A 12 -4.09 12.63 -9.21
N ILE A 13 -3.75 11.88 -8.15
CA ILE A 13 -2.36 11.70 -7.71
C ILE A 13 -1.55 10.97 -8.78
N ALA A 14 -2.08 9.85 -9.29
CA ALA A 14 -1.41 9.08 -10.34
C ALA A 14 -1.21 9.89 -11.62
N GLY A 15 -2.20 10.67 -12.04
CA GLY A 15 -2.15 11.55 -13.22
C GLY A 15 -1.09 12.65 -13.16
N GLN A 16 -0.58 12.97 -11.97
CA GLN A 16 0.54 13.89 -11.76
C GLN A 16 1.88 13.16 -11.59
N GLY A 17 1.93 11.86 -11.86
CA GLY A 17 3.12 11.05 -11.62
C GLY A 17 3.36 10.71 -10.15
N GLY A 18 2.36 10.87 -9.26
CA GLY A 18 2.52 10.60 -7.84
C GLY A 18 2.66 9.12 -7.49
N THR A 19 2.65 8.82 -6.18
CA THR A 19 2.53 7.45 -5.65
C THR A 19 1.67 7.47 -4.39
N ILE A 20 0.94 6.37 -4.13
CA ILE A 20 0.09 6.19 -2.96
C ILE A 20 0.73 5.13 -2.04
N GLY A 21 1.07 5.54 -0.83
CA GLY A 21 1.57 4.65 0.21
C GLY A 21 0.43 3.91 0.90
N ILE A 22 0.43 2.58 0.87
CA ILE A 22 -0.57 1.76 1.58
C ILE A 22 -0.28 1.76 3.08
N ASN A 23 -1.24 2.27 3.85
CA ASN A 23 -1.21 2.36 5.31
C ASN A 23 -1.75 1.07 5.94
N PHE A 24 -1.11 0.60 7.03
CA PHE A 24 -1.46 -0.66 7.69
C PHE A 24 -2.35 -0.49 8.92
N ALA A 25 -2.83 0.71 9.23
CA ALA A 25 -3.78 0.92 10.31
C ALA A 25 -5.05 0.09 10.08
N ASN A 26 -5.45 -0.69 11.09
CA ASN A 26 -6.44 -1.77 10.92
C ASN A 26 -7.77 -1.32 10.29
N GLY A 27 -8.35 -0.21 10.77
CA GLY A 27 -9.62 0.30 10.26
C GLY A 27 -9.54 1.00 8.90
N PHE A 28 -8.35 1.09 8.28
CA PHE A 28 -8.18 1.75 6.97
C PHE A 28 -8.13 0.75 5.82
N LEU A 29 -7.86 -0.53 6.12
CA LEU A 29 -7.63 -1.58 5.12
C LEU A 29 -8.91 -2.11 4.49
N ASP A 30 -10.03 -2.10 5.21
CA ASP A 30 -11.35 -2.48 4.71
C ASP A 30 -12.42 -1.56 5.31
N PRO A 31 -13.40 -1.08 4.52
CA PRO A 31 -14.44 -0.16 5.01
C PRO A 31 -15.35 -0.76 6.08
N SER A 32 -15.41 -2.09 6.21
CA SER A 32 -16.19 -2.79 7.24
C SER A 32 -15.43 -3.00 8.56
N MET A 33 -14.13 -2.71 8.59
CA MET A 33 -13.27 -2.96 9.75
C MET A 33 -13.16 -1.74 10.67
N ALA A 34 -13.15 -2.01 11.97
CA ALA A 34 -12.90 -1.01 13.01
C ALA A 34 -11.39 -0.90 13.31
N MET A 35 -11.00 0.15 14.02
CA MET A 35 -9.59 0.39 14.38
C MET A 35 -8.98 -0.69 15.28
N ASP A 36 -9.80 -1.40 16.05
CA ASP A 36 -9.43 -2.49 16.94
C ASP A 36 -9.59 -3.89 16.31
N SER A 37 -9.89 -3.96 15.00
CA SER A 37 -9.93 -5.22 14.25
C SER A 37 -8.51 -5.79 14.06
N ASP A 38 -8.40 -7.03 13.58
CA ASP A 38 -7.12 -7.64 13.17
C ASP A 38 -7.25 -8.14 11.71
N PRO A 39 -7.00 -7.26 10.72
CA PRO A 39 -7.18 -7.60 9.30
C PRO A 39 -6.27 -8.75 8.87
N SER A 40 -6.75 -9.58 7.94
CA SER A 40 -5.92 -10.67 7.43
C SER A 40 -4.89 -10.15 6.41
N LEU A 41 -3.92 -10.99 6.08
CA LEU A 41 -2.94 -10.68 5.03
C LEU A 41 -3.62 -10.46 3.68
N GLU A 42 -4.70 -11.22 3.41
CA GLU A 42 -5.52 -11.08 2.21
C GLU A 42 -6.20 -9.71 2.15
N THR A 43 -6.66 -9.16 3.28
CA THR A 43 -7.22 -7.80 3.34
C THR A 43 -6.17 -6.76 2.95
N VAL A 44 -4.93 -6.89 3.47
CA VAL A 44 -3.82 -6.00 3.08
C VAL A 44 -3.58 -6.09 1.57
N VAL A 45 -3.44 -7.31 1.04
CA VAL A 45 -3.21 -7.55 -0.40
C VAL A 45 -4.36 -7.04 -1.26
N ALA A 46 -5.61 -7.18 -0.81
CA ALA A 46 -6.78 -6.67 -1.52
C ALA A 46 -6.77 -5.13 -1.58
N HIS A 47 -6.29 -4.46 -0.52
CA HIS A 47 -6.16 -3.01 -0.52
C HIS A 47 -5.09 -2.53 -1.52
N PHE A 48 -3.94 -3.21 -1.59
CA PHE A 48 -2.96 -2.97 -2.66
C PHE A 48 -3.59 -3.18 -4.04
N ALA A 49 -4.29 -4.31 -4.23
CA ALA A 49 -4.87 -4.67 -5.51
C ALA A 49 -5.89 -3.64 -6.00
N HIS A 50 -6.75 -3.11 -5.13
CA HIS A 50 -7.70 -2.05 -5.51
C HIS A 50 -7.00 -0.84 -6.14
N ILE A 51 -5.92 -0.36 -5.52
CA ILE A 51 -5.20 0.81 -6.04
C ILE A 51 -4.43 0.45 -7.30
N VAL A 52 -3.79 -0.73 -7.36
CA VAL A 52 -3.09 -1.17 -8.58
C VAL A 52 -4.06 -1.35 -9.75
N ASP A 53 -5.24 -1.93 -9.54
CA ASP A 53 -6.26 -2.10 -10.59
C ASP A 53 -6.78 -0.74 -11.09
N LEU A 54 -6.76 0.28 -10.24
CA LEU A 54 -7.25 1.62 -10.56
C LEU A 54 -6.23 2.46 -11.35
N VAL A 55 -4.96 2.41 -10.99
CA VAL A 55 -3.92 3.33 -11.52
C VAL A 55 -2.63 2.68 -11.97
N GLY A 56 -2.44 1.37 -11.81
CA GLY A 56 -1.20 0.66 -12.15
C GLY A 56 -0.22 0.54 -10.99
N ASP A 57 0.69 -0.44 -11.08
CA ASP A 57 1.68 -0.73 -10.03
C ASP A 57 2.73 0.39 -9.88
N GLU A 58 2.95 1.20 -10.91
CA GLU A 58 3.90 2.32 -10.95
C GLU A 58 3.50 3.53 -10.06
N HIS A 59 2.31 3.47 -9.45
CA HIS A 59 1.75 4.50 -8.58
C HIS A 59 1.43 4.00 -7.16
N VAL A 60 1.92 2.81 -6.78
CA VAL A 60 1.67 2.23 -5.45
C VAL A 60 2.98 2.03 -4.70
N SER A 61 2.98 2.28 -3.39
CA SER A 61 4.16 2.10 -2.52
C SER A 61 3.76 1.60 -1.14
N PHE A 62 4.72 1.16 -0.34
CA PHE A 62 4.51 0.95 1.09
C PHE A 62 4.43 2.30 1.83
N GLY A 63 3.49 2.41 2.77
CA GLY A 63 3.33 3.57 3.65
C GLY A 63 2.82 3.14 5.01
N THR A 64 3.55 2.23 5.67
CA THR A 64 3.02 1.33 6.71
C THR A 64 2.43 2.00 7.95
N ASP A 65 2.95 3.17 8.32
CA ASP A 65 2.66 3.82 9.61
C ASP A 65 3.13 2.99 10.83
N PHE A 66 4.27 2.30 10.70
CA PHE A 66 4.93 1.64 11.83
C PHE A 66 5.19 2.63 12.97
N ASP A 67 5.00 2.16 14.20
CA ASP A 67 5.06 2.96 15.44
C ASP A 67 4.03 4.12 15.53
N GLY A 68 3.16 4.27 14.53
CA GLY A 68 2.09 5.28 14.47
C GLY A 68 0.66 4.74 14.55
N ALA A 69 0.46 3.44 14.33
CA ALA A 69 -0.87 2.81 14.32
C ALA A 69 -0.87 1.39 14.91
N THR A 70 -2.06 0.91 15.26
CA THR A 70 -2.31 -0.53 15.44
C THR A 70 -2.48 -1.18 14.07
N ILE A 71 -1.66 -2.20 13.80
CA ILE A 71 -1.54 -2.85 12.50
C ILE A 71 -1.86 -4.36 12.60
N PRO A 72 -2.04 -5.08 11.46
CA PRO A 72 -2.33 -6.50 11.47
C PRO A 72 -1.25 -7.31 12.18
N THR A 73 -1.67 -8.23 13.05
CA THR A 73 -0.74 -9.09 13.81
C THR A 73 0.11 -9.97 12.90
N VAL A 74 -0.40 -10.32 11.70
CA VAL A 74 0.33 -11.08 10.68
C VAL A 74 1.53 -10.31 10.11
N VAL A 75 1.50 -8.97 10.14
CA VAL A 75 2.62 -8.11 9.73
C VAL A 75 3.46 -7.75 10.95
N LYS A 76 2.84 -7.44 12.09
CA LYS A 76 3.47 -7.16 13.40
C LYS A 76 4.40 -5.94 13.45
N ASP A 77 5.48 -5.94 12.67
CA ASP A 77 6.52 -4.92 12.63
C ASP A 77 7.30 -4.98 11.29
N ALA A 78 8.38 -4.21 11.18
CA ALA A 78 9.18 -4.13 9.97
C ALA A 78 9.75 -5.49 9.51
N ALA A 79 9.99 -6.44 10.43
CA ALA A 79 10.46 -7.77 10.07
C ALA A 79 9.37 -8.61 9.36
N GLY A 80 8.10 -8.20 9.43
CA GLY A 80 6.99 -8.83 8.72
C GLY A 80 6.73 -8.30 7.31
N LEU A 81 7.39 -7.22 6.87
CA LEU A 81 7.27 -6.72 5.48
C LEU A 81 7.47 -7.82 4.40
N PRO A 82 8.44 -8.75 4.54
CA PRO A 82 8.59 -9.85 3.59
C PRO A 82 7.35 -10.75 3.47
N VAL A 83 6.49 -10.83 4.49
CA VAL A 83 5.22 -11.58 4.43
C VAL A 83 4.28 -10.94 3.41
N VAL A 84 4.11 -9.62 3.46
CA VAL A 84 3.29 -8.86 2.50
C VAL A 84 3.86 -8.95 1.09
N ALA A 85 5.17 -8.75 0.93
CA ALA A 85 5.83 -8.83 -0.37
C ALA A 85 5.68 -10.22 -1.03
N ARG A 86 5.81 -11.31 -0.24
CA ARG A 86 5.58 -12.66 -0.75
C ARG A 86 4.11 -12.90 -1.13
N ALA A 87 3.16 -12.34 -0.38
CA ALA A 87 1.75 -12.48 -0.69
C ALA A 87 1.37 -11.73 -1.98
N LEU A 88 1.92 -10.54 -2.19
CA LEU A 88 1.81 -9.80 -3.45
C LEU A 88 2.40 -10.61 -4.63
N LYS A 89 3.60 -11.18 -4.47
CA LYS A 89 4.16 -12.10 -5.49
C LYS A 89 3.25 -13.30 -5.77
N ALA A 90 2.74 -13.95 -4.73
CA ALA A 90 1.82 -15.08 -4.86
C ALA A 90 0.50 -14.70 -5.54
N LYS A 91 0.07 -13.43 -5.43
CA LYS A 91 -1.11 -12.89 -6.11
C LYS A 91 -0.88 -12.64 -7.61
N GLY A 92 0.38 -12.58 -8.05
CA GLY A 92 0.75 -12.46 -9.47
C GLY A 92 1.62 -11.24 -9.82
N TYR A 93 1.99 -10.41 -8.85
CA TYR A 93 2.89 -9.28 -9.12
C TYR A 93 4.32 -9.78 -9.41
N GLY A 94 4.75 -9.58 -10.66
CA GLY A 94 6.08 -9.98 -11.12
C GLY A 94 7.20 -9.11 -10.53
N ASP A 95 8.45 -9.48 -10.81
CA ASP A 95 9.63 -8.83 -10.23
C ASP A 95 9.68 -7.32 -10.49
N VAL A 96 9.30 -6.88 -11.70
CA VAL A 96 9.26 -5.45 -12.07
C VAL A 96 8.26 -4.67 -11.20
N ALA A 97 7.05 -5.21 -11.02
CA ALA A 97 6.04 -4.57 -10.18
C ALA A 97 6.49 -4.55 -8.70
N MET A 98 7.11 -5.64 -8.24
CA MET A 98 7.62 -5.71 -6.88
C MET A 98 8.76 -4.71 -6.62
N GLU A 99 9.67 -4.51 -7.57
CA GLU A 99 10.73 -3.51 -7.45
C GLU A 99 10.16 -2.10 -7.32
N ARG A 100 9.18 -1.77 -8.17
CA ARG A 100 8.45 -0.50 -8.14
C ARG A 100 7.72 -0.28 -6.82
N ILE A 101 6.91 -1.24 -6.39
CA ILE A 101 6.10 -1.15 -5.15
C ILE A 101 7.00 -1.07 -3.91
N CYS A 102 8.08 -1.86 -3.85
CA CYS A 102 8.94 -1.91 -2.66
C CYS A 102 9.78 -0.64 -2.47
N ASN A 103 10.22 0.00 -3.56
CA ASN A 103 11.06 1.20 -3.45
C ASN A 103 11.00 2.11 -4.68
N GLY A 104 10.93 1.56 -5.89
CA GLY A 104 11.19 2.32 -7.12
C GLY A 104 10.24 3.50 -7.32
N ASN A 105 8.95 3.34 -6.99
CA ASN A 105 7.97 4.41 -7.16
C ASN A 105 8.19 5.58 -6.19
N PHE A 106 8.52 5.27 -4.94
CA PHE A 106 8.82 6.31 -3.96
C PHE A 106 10.12 7.06 -4.33
N LEU A 107 11.17 6.33 -4.72
CA LEU A 107 12.42 6.92 -5.17
C LEU A 107 12.24 7.80 -6.41
N ARG A 108 11.44 7.35 -7.39
CA ARG A 108 11.09 8.13 -8.58
C ARG A 108 10.40 9.45 -8.20
N VAL A 109 9.46 9.42 -7.26
CA VAL A 109 8.77 10.63 -6.78
C VAL A 109 9.74 11.53 -6.01
N LEU A 110 10.58 10.96 -5.14
CA LEU A 110 11.58 11.71 -4.38
C LEU A 110 12.53 12.49 -5.30
N GLU A 111 13.10 11.82 -6.31
CA GLU A 111 13.96 12.45 -7.33
C GLU A 111 13.22 13.59 -8.05
N SER A 112 11.97 13.35 -8.48
CA SER A 112 11.20 14.36 -9.21
C SER A 112 10.91 15.65 -8.41
N VAL A 113 10.94 15.55 -7.08
CA VAL A 113 10.66 16.68 -6.17
C VAL A 113 11.95 17.31 -5.66
N CYS A 114 12.98 16.50 -5.39
CA CYS A 114 14.17 16.94 -4.66
C CYS A 114 15.43 17.12 -5.51
N GLY A 115 15.48 16.59 -6.75
CA GLY A 115 16.71 16.55 -7.56
C GLY A 115 17.55 15.36 -7.15
#